data_AF-A0A351EHV5-F1
#
_entry.id   AF-A0A351EHV5-F1
#
_cell.length_a   1.000
_cell.length_b   1.000
_cell.length_c   1.000
_cell.angle_alpha   90.00
_cell.angle_beta   90.00
_cell.angle_gamma   90.00
#
_symmetry.space_group_name_H-M   'P 1'
#
loop_
_entity.id
_entity.type
_entity.pdbx_description
1 polymer ?
#
loop_
_entity_poly.entity_id
_entity_poly.type
_entity_poly.pdbx_seq_one_letter_code
_entity_poly.pdbx_strand_id
1 'polypeptide(L)'
;MKRFDAFAEQALYGPDGFYTRSRGAGTTEADFITSPETSNLFGACVASYLDRVWHELGEPNPFVVVEGGSGNGKLCRDIFLAAQDCAKSLRYVMVERSDKQRDVALRMVAATCFTDSQEIPVAALRDLPRGQFTGVVIANELLDNLPPRIVKRTGTGWSELHVEDGSETWRSAPEDAQNMATAISTNAPEGACLPLQLKAAVWTKRALQLLDKGRLLVV
;
A
#
# COMPACT_ATOMS: atom_id res chain seq x y z
N MET A 1 -17.25 22.50 -2.07
CA MET A 1 -15.80 22.52 -1.80
C MET A 1 -15.30 21.32 -0.98
N LYS A 2 -14.16 20.73 -1.32
CA LYS A 2 -13.46 19.65 -0.57
C LYS A 2 -11.96 19.89 -0.54
N ARG A 3 -11.26 19.51 0.53
CA ARG A 3 -9.78 19.47 0.55
C ARG A 3 -9.27 18.46 -0.48
N PHE A 4 -8.13 18.73 -1.11
CA PHE A 4 -7.62 17.90 -2.22
C PHE A 4 -7.49 16.41 -1.87
N ASP A 5 -6.99 16.07 -0.68
CA ASP A 5 -6.87 14.68 -0.22
C ASP A 5 -8.22 13.93 -0.15
N ALA A 6 -9.29 14.63 0.20
CA ALA A 6 -10.65 14.09 0.28
C ALA A 6 -11.32 14.03 -1.09
N PHE A 7 -11.05 15.00 -1.96
CA PHE A 7 -11.46 14.95 -3.36
C PHE A 7 -10.81 13.76 -4.08
N ALA A 8 -9.49 13.63 -3.99
CA ALA A 8 -8.73 12.53 -4.58
C ALA A 8 -9.13 11.17 -3.99
N GLU A 9 -9.40 11.06 -2.69
CA GLU A 9 -9.94 9.83 -2.08
C GLU A 9 -11.24 9.40 -2.77
N GLN A 10 -12.18 10.32 -2.99
CA GLN A 10 -13.43 10.00 -3.66
C GLN A 10 -13.21 9.67 -5.15
N ALA A 11 -12.35 10.43 -5.83
CA ALA A 11 -12.07 10.24 -7.25
C ALA A 11 -11.33 8.92 -7.54
N LEU A 12 -10.52 8.44 -6.59
CA LEU A 12 -9.80 7.17 -6.73
C LEU A 12 -10.63 5.99 -6.23
N TYR A 13 -11.30 6.14 -5.09
CA TYR A 13 -11.80 5.01 -4.29
C TYR A 13 -13.29 5.10 -3.93
N GLY A 14 -13.98 6.16 -4.34
CA GLY A 14 -15.43 6.27 -4.17
C GLY A 14 -16.21 5.27 -5.05
N PRO A 15 -17.55 5.27 -4.97
CA PRO A 15 -18.40 4.41 -5.79
C PRO A 15 -18.12 4.53 -7.30
N ASP A 16 -17.78 5.74 -7.73
CA ASP A 16 -17.45 6.06 -9.13
C ASP A 16 -15.95 6.28 -9.35
N GLY A 17 -15.14 5.93 -8.35
CA GLY A 17 -13.71 6.17 -8.36
C GLY A 17 -12.97 5.28 -9.35
N PHE A 18 -11.78 5.74 -9.76
CA PHE A 18 -10.92 5.05 -10.72
C PHE A 18 -10.73 3.57 -10.36
N TYR A 19 -10.25 3.25 -9.16
CA TYR A 19 -9.96 1.87 -8.76
C TYR A 19 -11.20 0.99 -8.54
N THR A 20 -12.38 1.60 -8.42
CA THR A 20 -13.66 0.88 -8.34
C THR A 20 -14.14 0.45 -9.72
N ARG A 21 -13.95 1.32 -10.73
CA ARG A 21 -14.39 1.10 -12.12
C ARG A 21 -13.31 0.57 -13.06
N SER A 22 -12.06 0.65 -12.64
CA SER A 22 -10.88 0.29 -13.42
C SER A 22 -10.91 -1.17 -13.84
N ARG A 23 -10.29 -1.45 -14.98
CA ARG A 23 -9.97 -2.80 -15.46
C ARG A 23 -8.84 -3.46 -14.65
N GLY A 24 -8.20 -2.71 -13.75
CA GLY A 24 -7.14 -3.16 -12.86
C GLY A 24 -5.74 -3.02 -13.46
N ALA A 25 -4.76 -3.59 -12.77
CA ALA A 25 -3.38 -3.70 -13.24
C ALA A 25 -3.22 -4.89 -14.20
N GLY A 26 -2.38 -4.75 -15.22
CA GLY A 26 -2.07 -5.85 -16.13
C GLY A 26 -1.33 -5.41 -17.39
N THR A 27 -0.92 -6.39 -18.21
CA THR A 27 -0.20 -6.15 -19.48
C THR A 27 -1.13 -6.08 -20.70
N THR A 28 -2.41 -6.41 -20.55
CA THR A 28 -3.37 -6.51 -21.65
C THR A 28 -4.72 -6.00 -21.19
N GLU A 29 -5.29 -5.05 -21.94
CA GLU A 29 -6.59 -4.41 -21.64
C GLU A 29 -6.74 -3.87 -20.20
N ALA A 30 -5.63 -3.46 -19.58
CA ALA A 30 -5.55 -2.89 -18.24
C ALA A 30 -5.31 -1.37 -18.29
N ASP A 31 -5.66 -0.68 -17.20
CA ASP A 31 -5.53 0.79 -17.14
C ASP A 31 -4.13 1.24 -16.71
N PHE A 32 -3.36 0.37 -16.05
CA PHE A 32 -1.99 0.60 -15.61
C PHE A 32 -1.21 -0.72 -15.48
N ILE A 33 0.11 -0.62 -15.39
CA ILE A 33 1.02 -1.75 -15.17
C ILE A 33 1.79 -1.53 -13.87
N THR A 34 1.96 -2.59 -13.08
CA THR A 34 2.76 -2.57 -11.84
C THR A 34 3.92 -3.55 -11.95
N SER A 35 4.87 -3.48 -11.03
CA SER A 35 6.07 -4.34 -11.02
C SER A 35 5.74 -5.85 -11.08
N PRO A 36 4.79 -6.39 -10.29
CA PRO A 36 4.34 -7.78 -10.42
C PRO A 36 3.73 -8.12 -11.78
N GLU A 37 3.18 -7.13 -12.49
CA GLU A 37 2.56 -7.38 -13.79
C GLU A 37 3.58 -7.61 -14.92
N THR A 38 4.78 -7.04 -14.79
CA THR A 38 5.83 -7.11 -15.82
C THR A 38 6.50 -8.49 -15.93
N SER A 39 6.74 -9.16 -14.80
CA SER A 39 7.44 -10.45 -14.78
C SER A 39 7.30 -11.13 -13.41
N ASN A 40 7.17 -12.47 -13.41
CA ASN A 40 7.21 -13.27 -12.19
C ASN A 40 8.58 -13.19 -11.46
N LEU A 41 9.63 -12.69 -12.12
CA LEU A 41 10.95 -12.47 -11.51
C LEU A 41 10.88 -11.49 -10.33
N PHE A 42 9.97 -10.51 -10.37
CA PHE A 42 9.80 -9.59 -9.24
C PHE A 42 9.35 -10.36 -7.98
N GLY A 43 8.35 -11.24 -8.11
CA GLY A 43 7.89 -12.10 -7.01
C GLY A 43 8.98 -13.04 -6.50
N ALA A 44 9.81 -13.60 -7.39
CA ALA A 44 10.95 -14.43 -7.00
C ALA A 44 12.03 -13.64 -6.22
N CYS A 45 12.31 -12.40 -6.61
CA CYS A 45 13.20 -11.51 -5.85
C CYS A 45 12.66 -11.20 -4.46
N VAL A 46 11.35 -10.97 -4.34
CA VAL A 46 10.69 -10.74 -3.05
C VAL A 46 10.73 -12.02 -2.19
N ALA A 47 10.48 -13.19 -2.76
CA ALA A 47 10.60 -14.47 -2.05
C ALA A 47 12.02 -14.69 -1.48
N SER A 48 13.06 -14.42 -2.28
CA SER A 48 14.45 -14.49 -1.81
C SER A 48 14.75 -13.47 -0.68
N TYR A 49 14.18 -12.26 -0.76
CA TYR A 49 14.25 -11.30 0.33
C TYR A 49 13.58 -11.84 1.61
N LEU A 50 12.41 -12.48 1.48
CA LEU A 50 11.67 -13.06 2.60
C LEU A 50 12.46 -14.16 3.29
N ASP A 51 13.10 -15.06 2.56
CA ASP A 51 13.98 -16.10 3.13
C ASP A 51 15.12 -15.50 3.94
N ARG A 52 15.79 -14.48 3.38
CA ARG A 52 16.87 -13.79 4.12
C ARG A 52 16.37 -13.22 5.43
N VAL A 53 15.22 -12.54 5.43
CA VAL A 53 14.64 -11.97 6.65
C VAL A 53 14.22 -13.08 7.61
N TRP A 54 13.66 -14.17 7.12
CA TRP A 54 13.26 -15.32 7.92
C TRP A 54 14.45 -15.94 8.67
N HIS A 55 15.57 -16.19 7.98
CA HIS A 55 16.80 -16.67 8.63
C HIS A 55 17.37 -15.66 9.63
N GLU A 56 17.42 -14.37 9.29
CA GLU A 56 17.89 -13.30 10.19
C GLU A 56 17.05 -13.19 11.47
N LEU A 57 15.77 -13.58 11.40
CA LEU A 57 14.85 -13.63 12.55
C LEU A 57 14.90 -14.94 13.34
N GLY A 58 15.78 -15.89 12.95
CA GLY A 58 15.92 -17.17 13.63
C GLY A 58 14.84 -18.19 13.25
N GLU A 59 14.43 -18.20 11.99
CA GLU A 59 13.53 -19.21 11.41
C GLU A 59 12.16 -19.33 12.11
N PRO A 60 11.46 -18.21 12.36
CA PRO A 60 10.19 -18.23 13.10
C PRO A 60 9.13 -19.10 12.42
N ASN A 61 8.28 -19.72 13.23
CA ASN A 61 7.09 -20.44 12.79
C ASN A 61 5.91 -20.13 13.74
N PRO A 62 4.89 -19.39 13.29
CA PRO A 62 4.70 -18.90 11.93
C PRO A 62 5.62 -17.72 11.57
N PHE A 63 5.93 -17.59 10.28
CA PHE A 63 6.52 -16.39 9.67
C PHE A 63 5.42 -15.67 8.87
N VAL A 64 5.00 -14.50 9.34
CA VAL A 64 3.82 -13.83 8.79
C VAL A 64 4.24 -12.73 7.81
N VAL A 65 3.65 -12.75 6.62
CA VAL A 65 3.81 -11.69 5.61
C VAL A 65 2.46 -11.00 5.40
N VAL A 66 2.43 -9.68 5.52
CA VAL A 66 1.24 -8.86 5.26
C VAL A 66 1.52 -7.96 4.06
N GLU A 67 0.78 -8.12 2.97
CA GLU A 67 0.89 -7.29 1.77
C GLU A 67 -0.23 -6.25 1.74
N GLY A 68 0.12 -4.98 1.91
CA GLY A 68 -0.80 -3.86 1.73
C GLY A 68 -0.95 -3.48 0.26
N GLY A 69 -2.20 -3.33 -0.20
CA GLY A 69 -2.49 -3.01 -1.59
C GLY A 69 -2.27 -4.21 -2.52
N SER A 70 -2.62 -5.41 -2.06
CA SER A 70 -2.29 -6.66 -2.76
C SER A 70 -2.95 -6.82 -4.14
N GLY A 71 -3.90 -5.94 -4.49
CA GLY A 71 -4.60 -5.98 -5.77
C GLY A 71 -5.23 -7.35 -6.05
N ASN A 72 -4.93 -7.92 -7.21
CA ASN A 72 -5.41 -9.22 -7.67
C ASN A 72 -4.63 -10.42 -7.08
N GLY A 73 -3.67 -10.19 -6.16
CA GLY A 73 -2.87 -11.23 -5.51
C GLY A 73 -1.70 -11.78 -6.34
N LYS A 74 -1.33 -11.16 -7.46
CA LYS A 74 -0.26 -11.66 -8.34
C LYS A 74 1.10 -11.78 -7.64
N LEU A 75 1.48 -10.79 -6.81
CA LEU A 75 2.71 -10.86 -6.03
C LEU A 75 2.71 -12.04 -5.05
N CYS A 76 1.62 -12.19 -4.28
CA CYS A 76 1.40 -13.34 -3.41
C CYS A 76 1.55 -14.68 -4.16
N ARG A 77 0.88 -14.83 -5.32
CA ARG A 77 1.02 -16.01 -6.18
C ARG A 77 2.48 -16.26 -6.55
N ASP A 78 3.17 -15.25 -7.07
CA ASP A 78 4.54 -15.41 -7.56
C ASP A 78 5.54 -15.71 -6.44
N ILE A 79 5.31 -15.19 -5.24
CA ILE A 79 6.08 -15.56 -4.03
C ILE A 79 5.87 -17.04 -3.69
N PHE A 80 4.65 -17.55 -3.71
CA PHE A 80 4.37 -18.96 -3.40
C PHE A 80 4.84 -19.92 -4.50
N LEU A 81 4.90 -19.48 -5.76
CA LEU A 81 5.46 -20.26 -6.87
C LEU A 81 6.99 -20.29 -6.86
N ALA A 82 7.65 -19.33 -6.20
CA ALA A 82 9.08 -19.33 -6.03
C ALA A 82 9.52 -20.38 -5.00
N ALA A 83 10.66 -21.03 -5.25
CA ALA A 83 11.29 -21.88 -4.25
C ALA A 83 11.81 -21.00 -3.11
N GLN A 84 11.39 -21.29 -1.88
CA GLN A 84 11.77 -20.55 -0.68
C GLN A 84 11.89 -21.49 0.53
N ASP A 85 12.88 -21.24 1.38
CA ASP A 85 13.15 -22.04 2.57
C ASP A 85 12.06 -21.85 3.63
N CYS A 86 11.49 -20.64 3.74
CA CYS A 86 10.44 -20.34 4.70
C CYS A 86 9.04 -20.89 4.33
N ALA A 87 8.89 -21.60 3.20
CA ALA A 87 7.59 -21.96 2.61
C ALA A 87 6.61 -22.63 3.59
N LYS A 88 7.10 -23.52 4.46
CA LYS A 88 6.25 -24.24 5.45
C LYS A 88 5.79 -23.35 6.61
N SER A 89 6.61 -22.36 6.98
CA SER A 89 6.33 -21.41 8.07
C SER A 89 5.55 -20.20 7.60
N LEU A 90 5.56 -19.91 6.29
CA LEU A 90 4.95 -18.73 5.70
C LEU A 90 3.43 -18.73 5.92
N ARG A 91 2.92 -17.60 6.42
CA ARG A 91 1.49 -17.27 6.48
C ARG A 91 1.30 -15.91 5.84
N TYR A 92 0.53 -15.84 4.77
CA TYR A 92 0.42 -14.65 3.94
C TYR A 92 -0.94 -13.98 4.08
N VAL A 93 -0.96 -12.67 4.28
CA VAL A 93 -2.18 -11.87 4.44
C VAL A 93 -2.21 -10.79 3.39
N MET A 94 -3.11 -10.93 2.42
CA MET A 94 -3.38 -9.95 1.39
C MET A 94 -4.35 -8.88 1.94
N VAL A 95 -3.95 -7.61 1.95
CA VAL A 95 -4.77 -6.49 2.44
C VAL A 95 -5.18 -5.62 1.26
N GLU A 96 -6.47 -5.63 0.95
CA GLU A 96 -7.03 -4.88 -0.18
C GLU A 96 -8.44 -4.35 0.18
N ARG A 97 -8.70 -3.06 -0.04
CA ARG A 97 -9.99 -2.46 0.34
C ARG A 97 -11.15 -2.92 -0.55
N SER A 98 -10.87 -3.30 -1.80
CA SER A 98 -11.86 -3.71 -2.78
C SER A 98 -12.29 -5.16 -2.54
N ASP A 99 -13.56 -5.36 -2.20
CA ASP A 99 -14.14 -6.68 -1.95
C ASP A 99 -13.97 -7.61 -3.17
N LYS A 100 -14.21 -7.07 -4.37
CA LYS A 100 -14.02 -7.79 -5.64
C LYS A 100 -12.57 -8.25 -5.83
N GLN A 101 -11.59 -7.38 -5.57
CA GLN A 101 -10.17 -7.72 -5.74
C GLN A 101 -9.73 -8.77 -4.71
N ARG A 102 -10.19 -8.68 -3.46
CA ARG A 102 -9.92 -9.72 -2.45
C ARG A 102 -10.43 -11.10 -2.87
N ASP A 103 -11.67 -11.17 -3.37
CA ASP A 103 -12.26 -12.43 -3.82
C ASP A 103 -11.51 -13.02 -5.02
N VAL A 104 -11.15 -12.17 -5.99
CA VAL A 104 -10.33 -12.57 -7.15
C VAL A 104 -8.97 -13.08 -6.69
N ALA A 105 -8.28 -12.34 -5.81
CA ALA A 105 -6.97 -12.69 -5.31
C ALA A 105 -6.97 -14.03 -4.58
N LEU A 106 -7.90 -14.23 -3.64
CA LEU A 106 -7.96 -15.47 -2.86
C LEU A 106 -8.25 -16.69 -3.76
N ARG A 107 -9.20 -16.58 -4.69
CA ARG A 107 -9.51 -17.67 -5.63
C ARG A 107 -8.33 -17.99 -6.55
N MET A 108 -7.70 -16.96 -7.10
CA MET A 108 -6.58 -17.11 -8.03
C MET A 108 -5.37 -17.75 -7.35
N VAL A 109 -4.98 -17.26 -6.16
CA VAL A 109 -3.85 -17.81 -5.41
C VAL A 109 -4.13 -19.26 -4.98
N ALA A 110 -5.32 -19.54 -4.43
CA ALA A 110 -5.71 -20.89 -4.01
C ALA A 110 -5.67 -21.90 -5.18
N ALA A 111 -6.28 -21.55 -6.31
CA ALA A 111 -6.35 -22.43 -7.48
C ALA A 111 -5.00 -22.63 -8.20
N THR A 112 -4.04 -21.71 -8.01
CA THR A 112 -2.73 -21.81 -8.67
C THR A 112 -1.69 -22.48 -7.78
N CYS A 113 -1.70 -22.18 -6.48
CA CYS A 113 -0.61 -22.56 -5.57
C CYS A 113 -1.01 -23.73 -4.65
N PHE A 114 -2.30 -24.01 -4.45
CA PHE A 114 -2.79 -24.85 -3.35
C PHE A 114 -3.88 -25.86 -3.75
N THR A 115 -3.99 -26.23 -5.03
CA THR A 115 -5.07 -27.11 -5.56
C THR A 115 -5.26 -28.41 -4.78
N ASP A 116 -4.16 -29.05 -4.35
CA ASP A 116 -4.19 -30.33 -3.62
C ASP A 116 -3.84 -30.17 -2.12
N SER A 117 -3.87 -28.94 -1.60
CA SER A 117 -3.49 -28.66 -0.21
C SER A 117 -4.69 -28.74 0.73
N GLN A 118 -4.51 -29.41 1.87
CA GLN A 118 -5.53 -29.46 2.94
C GLN A 118 -5.65 -28.13 3.70
N GLU A 119 -4.57 -27.35 3.73
CA GLU A 119 -4.52 -26.04 4.37
C GLU A 119 -3.99 -25.00 3.37
N ILE A 120 -4.66 -23.84 3.32
CA ILE A 120 -4.24 -22.70 2.52
C ILE A 120 -3.65 -21.66 3.48
N PRO A 121 -2.34 -21.38 3.44
CA PRO A 121 -1.68 -20.45 4.36
C PRO A 121 -1.89 -18.98 3.96
N VAL A 122 -3.04 -18.66 3.37
CA VAL A 122 -3.34 -17.34 2.80
C VAL A 122 -4.69 -16.83 3.30
N ALA A 123 -4.73 -15.57 3.72
CA ALA A 123 -5.95 -14.85 4.05
C ALA A 123 -6.05 -13.54 3.26
N ALA A 124 -7.27 -13.06 3.05
CA ALA A 124 -7.53 -11.75 2.44
C ALA A 124 -8.36 -10.88 3.41
N LEU A 125 -7.85 -9.70 3.77
CA LEU A 125 -8.46 -8.77 4.71
C LEU A 125 -8.71 -7.40 4.07
N ARG A 126 -9.74 -6.70 4.55
CA ARG A 126 -10.05 -5.34 4.07
C ARG A 126 -9.07 -4.28 4.59
N ASP A 127 -8.53 -4.49 5.77
CA ASP A 127 -7.59 -3.58 6.43
C ASP A 127 -6.50 -4.41 7.12
N LEU A 128 -5.44 -3.74 7.55
CA LEU A 128 -4.34 -4.34 8.30
C LEU A 128 -4.85 -5.22 9.46
N PRO A 129 -4.23 -6.39 9.70
CA PRO A 129 -4.66 -7.30 10.77
C PRO A 129 -4.51 -6.66 12.15
N ARG A 130 -5.09 -7.32 13.17
CA ARG A 130 -4.89 -6.95 14.58
C ARG A 130 -3.86 -7.88 15.21
N GLY A 131 -3.16 -7.37 16.22
CA GLY A 131 -2.13 -8.12 16.93
C GLY A 131 -0.76 -7.99 16.27
N GLN A 132 0.27 -8.21 17.07
CA GLN A 132 1.64 -8.18 16.59
C GLN A 132 2.06 -9.56 16.07
N PHE A 133 2.99 -9.57 15.11
CA PHE A 133 3.57 -10.80 14.56
C PHE A 133 5.07 -10.65 14.32
N THR A 134 5.73 -11.78 14.11
CA THR A 134 7.11 -11.82 13.60
C THR A 134 7.09 -12.05 12.09
N GLY A 135 7.66 -11.12 11.32
CA GLY A 135 7.77 -11.29 9.88
C GLY A 135 7.93 -9.99 9.07
N VAL A 136 7.19 -9.86 7.97
CA VAL A 136 7.35 -8.75 7.02
C VAL A 136 6.01 -8.11 6.69
N VAL A 137 5.97 -6.77 6.67
CA VAL A 137 4.91 -6.03 5.96
C VAL A 137 5.46 -5.57 4.62
N ILE A 138 4.71 -5.74 3.53
CA ILE A 138 5.07 -5.31 2.18
C ILE A 138 4.10 -4.23 1.73
N ALA A 139 4.62 -3.18 1.10
CA ALA A 139 3.85 -2.14 0.43
C ALA A 139 4.49 -1.87 -0.94
N ASN A 140 4.02 -2.55 -1.98
CA ASN A 140 4.47 -2.33 -3.36
C ASN A 140 3.51 -1.37 -4.06
N GLU A 141 3.98 -0.21 -4.50
CA GLU A 141 3.17 0.79 -5.23
C GLU A 141 1.87 1.18 -4.50
N LEU A 142 1.90 1.11 -3.16
CA LEU A 142 0.77 1.47 -2.31
C LEU A 142 0.84 2.95 -1.88
N LEU A 143 2.01 3.41 -1.44
CA LEU A 143 2.11 4.69 -0.73
C LEU A 143 1.94 5.89 -1.67
N ASP A 144 2.35 5.77 -2.94
CA ASP A 144 2.13 6.80 -3.96
C ASP A 144 0.64 7.02 -4.27
N ASN A 145 -0.18 5.99 -4.06
CA ASN A 145 -1.61 6.01 -4.33
C ASN A 145 -2.43 6.62 -3.19
N LEU A 146 -1.83 6.89 -2.03
CA LEU A 146 -2.52 7.49 -0.88
C LEU A 146 -2.60 9.02 -1.04
N PRO A 147 -3.82 9.62 -1.13
CA PRO A 147 -3.93 11.03 -1.45
C PRO A 147 -3.27 11.96 -0.42
N PRO A 148 -2.30 12.81 -0.82
CA PRO A 148 -1.70 13.79 0.07
C PRO A 148 -2.61 15.01 0.25
N ARG A 149 -2.41 15.77 1.32
CA ARG A 149 -2.83 17.18 1.33
C ARG A 149 -1.80 17.98 0.53
N ILE A 150 -2.20 18.99 -0.22
CA ILE A 150 -1.26 19.85 -0.94
C ILE A 150 -1.27 21.23 -0.31
N VAL A 151 -0.09 21.75 0.06
CA VAL A 151 0.08 23.09 0.60
C VAL A 151 1.02 23.93 -0.27
N LYS A 152 0.85 25.24 -0.26
CA LYS A 152 1.65 26.21 -1.00
C LYS A 152 2.11 27.33 -0.08
N ARG A 153 3.40 27.62 -0.08
CA ARG A 153 3.99 28.72 0.69
C ARG A 153 3.49 30.05 0.15
N THR A 154 3.07 30.94 1.05
CA THR A 154 2.71 32.33 0.74
C THR A 154 3.56 33.27 1.60
N GLY A 155 3.52 34.58 1.30
CA GLY A 155 4.18 35.59 2.12
C GLY A 155 3.73 35.64 3.60
N THR A 156 2.56 35.08 3.94
CA THR A 156 1.98 35.13 5.30
C THR A 156 1.85 33.77 5.99
N GLY A 157 2.25 32.67 5.35
CA GLY A 157 2.03 31.34 5.90
C GLY A 157 2.01 30.24 4.83
N TRP A 158 1.12 29.28 5.02
CA TRP A 158 0.83 28.25 4.02
C TRP A 158 -0.65 28.29 3.65
N SER A 159 -0.94 28.12 2.37
CA SER A 159 -2.29 27.85 1.87
C SER A 159 -2.44 26.37 1.54
N GLU A 160 -3.64 25.82 1.68
CA GLU A 160 -3.99 24.42 1.38
C GLU A 160 -4.94 24.35 0.17
N LEU A 161 -4.67 23.38 -0.71
CA LEU A 161 -5.43 23.14 -1.93
C LEU A 161 -6.77 22.47 -1.64
N HIS A 162 -7.81 23.04 -2.22
CA HIS A 162 -9.18 22.58 -2.21
C HIS A 162 -9.72 22.51 -3.64
N VAL A 163 -10.76 21.71 -3.84
CA VAL A 163 -11.49 21.58 -5.11
C VAL A 163 -12.94 21.99 -4.88
N GLU A 164 -13.42 22.92 -5.70
CA GLU A 164 -14.80 23.42 -5.72
C GLU A 164 -15.28 23.47 -7.16
N ASP A 165 -16.37 22.76 -7.45
CA ASP A 165 -16.96 22.66 -8.80
C ASP A 165 -15.96 22.34 -9.92
N GLY A 166 -15.05 21.40 -9.63
CA GLY A 166 -14.00 20.96 -10.56
C GLY A 166 -12.81 21.92 -10.70
N SER A 167 -12.82 23.04 -9.97
CA SER A 167 -11.78 24.05 -10.01
C SER A 167 -10.92 24.04 -8.75
N GLU A 168 -9.62 24.29 -8.92
CA GLU A 168 -8.67 24.42 -7.83
C GLU A 168 -8.87 25.75 -7.09
N THR A 169 -8.90 25.69 -5.76
CA THR A 169 -9.02 26.85 -4.87
C THR A 169 -8.01 26.74 -3.74
N TRP A 170 -7.35 27.85 -3.40
CA TRP A 170 -6.35 27.91 -2.32
C TRP A 170 -6.93 28.67 -1.13
N ARG A 171 -6.84 28.09 0.06
CA ARG A 171 -7.28 28.73 1.32
C ARG A 171 -6.17 28.69 2.35
N SER A 172 -6.21 29.54 3.37
CA SER A 172 -5.26 29.46 4.48
C SER A 172 -5.27 28.03 5.05
N ALA A 173 -4.09 27.43 5.17
CA ALA A 173 -3.97 26.10 5.74
C ALA A 173 -4.27 26.14 7.25
N PRO A 174 -4.91 25.11 7.81
CA PRO A 174 -5.09 25.00 9.26
C PRO A 174 -3.74 24.85 9.98
N GLU A 175 -3.72 25.14 11.28
CA GLU A 175 -2.48 25.20 12.08
C GLU A 175 -1.67 23.90 12.03
N ASP A 176 -2.32 22.74 12.05
CA ASP A 176 -1.66 21.43 11.92
C ASP A 176 -0.89 21.33 10.59
N ALA A 177 -1.53 21.70 9.48
CA ALA A 177 -0.91 21.69 8.15
C ALA A 177 0.23 22.71 8.03
N GLN A 178 0.08 23.91 8.61
CA GLN A 178 1.15 24.91 8.63
C GLN A 178 2.37 24.43 9.41
N ASN A 179 2.16 23.83 10.59
CA ASN A 179 3.22 23.30 11.43
C ASN A 179 3.95 22.16 10.73
N MET A 180 3.23 21.23 10.11
CA MET A 180 3.83 20.13 9.34
C MET A 180 4.65 20.63 8.15
N ALA A 181 4.09 21.53 7.35
CA ALA A 181 4.77 22.07 6.18
C ALA A 181 6.07 22.81 6.56
N THR A 182 6.03 23.58 7.65
CA THR A 182 7.18 24.32 8.17
C THR A 182 8.24 23.41 8.78
N ALA A 183 7.84 22.30 9.42
CA ALA A 183 8.76 21.28 9.91
C ALA A 183 9.46 20.53 8.77
N ILE A 184 8.76 20.27 7.66
CA ILE A 184 9.31 19.61 6.47
C ILE A 184 10.25 20.54 5.70
N SER A 185 9.85 21.81 5.53
CA SER A 185 10.61 22.80 4.76
C SER A 185 10.56 24.16 5.45
N THR A 186 11.48 24.36 6.39
CA THR A 186 11.53 25.57 7.24
C THR A 186 11.78 26.84 6.45
N ASN A 187 12.57 26.74 5.37
CA ASN A 187 12.96 27.88 4.52
C ASN A 187 12.33 27.81 3.12
N ALA A 188 11.12 27.25 3.01
CA ALA A 188 10.43 27.18 1.73
C ALA A 188 10.25 28.58 1.10
N PRO A 189 10.65 28.80 -0.16
CA PRO A 189 10.41 30.06 -0.84
C PRO A 189 8.91 30.26 -1.12
N GLU A 190 8.47 31.51 -1.24
CA GLU A 190 7.09 31.80 -1.65
C GLU A 190 6.75 31.14 -2.98
N GLY A 191 5.55 30.56 -3.07
CA GLY A 191 5.11 29.76 -4.21
C GLY A 191 5.50 28.28 -4.16
N ALA A 192 6.39 27.86 -3.25
CA ALA A 192 6.75 26.45 -3.09
C ALA A 192 5.53 25.60 -2.73
N CYS A 193 5.30 24.52 -3.46
CA CYS A 193 4.23 23.56 -3.18
C CYS A 193 4.80 22.30 -2.54
N LEU A 194 4.15 21.79 -1.49
CA LEU A 194 4.55 20.58 -0.79
C LEU A 194 3.36 19.62 -0.66
N PRO A 195 3.56 18.33 -0.93
CA PRO A 195 2.61 17.30 -0.52
C PRO A 195 2.85 16.92 0.95
N LEU A 196 1.79 16.99 1.76
CA LEU A 196 1.78 16.44 3.11
C LEU A 196 1.22 15.00 3.07
N GLN A 197 2.13 14.03 3.10
CA GLN A 197 1.85 12.59 2.94
C GLN A 197 1.29 11.92 4.21
N LEU A 198 0.25 12.52 4.78
CA LEU A 198 -0.32 12.10 6.08
C LEU A 198 -0.83 10.67 6.09
N LYS A 199 -1.58 10.27 5.05
CA LYS A 199 -2.15 8.92 4.96
C LYS A 199 -1.04 7.87 4.87
N ALA A 200 -0.01 8.11 4.07
CA ALA A 200 1.15 7.23 3.96
C ALA A 200 1.94 7.15 5.28
N ALA A 201 2.12 8.28 5.98
CA ALA A 201 2.77 8.29 7.30
C ALA A 201 1.97 7.50 8.35
N VAL A 202 0.64 7.68 8.39
CA VAL A 202 -0.24 6.92 9.29
C VAL A 202 -0.23 5.43 8.95
N TRP A 203 -0.33 5.08 7.67
CA TRP A 203 -0.28 3.67 7.24
C TRP A 203 1.05 3.03 7.61
N THR A 204 2.18 3.70 7.35
CA THR A 204 3.54 3.22 7.69
C THR A 204 3.67 3.00 9.20
N LYS A 205 3.18 3.95 10.01
CA LYS A 205 3.18 3.81 11.47
C LYS A 205 2.36 2.60 11.92
N ARG A 206 1.15 2.41 11.36
CA ARG A 206 0.31 1.24 11.66
C ARG A 206 1.00 -0.07 11.27
N ALA A 207 1.63 -0.12 10.09
CA ALA A 207 2.37 -1.28 9.61
C ALA A 207 3.53 -1.64 10.55
N LEU A 208 4.34 -0.66 10.96
CA LEU A 208 5.44 -0.87 11.91
C LEU A 208 4.94 -1.35 13.27
N GLN A 209 3.76 -0.89 13.73
CA GLN A 209 3.16 -1.33 14.99
C GLN A 209 2.69 -2.79 14.98
N LEU A 210 2.51 -3.40 13.81
CA LEU A 210 2.20 -4.83 13.69
C LEU A 210 3.41 -5.73 13.92
N LEU A 211 4.62 -5.20 13.81
CA LEU A 211 5.84 -6.00 13.91
C LEU A 211 6.31 -6.04 15.36
N ASP A 212 6.26 -7.22 15.98
CA ASP A 212 7.03 -7.49 17.20
C ASP A 212 8.52 -7.57 16.85
N LYS A 213 8.83 -8.35 15.81
CA LYS A 213 10.15 -8.44 15.17
C LYS A 213 9.95 -8.55 13.67
N GLY A 214 10.71 -7.79 12.88
CA GLY A 214 10.53 -7.88 11.44
C GLY A 214 10.95 -6.64 10.67
N ARG A 215 10.44 -6.55 9.44
CA ARG A 215 10.73 -5.44 8.53
C ARG A 215 9.48 -4.96 7.82
N LEU A 216 9.44 -3.67 7.53
CA LEU A 216 8.56 -3.09 6.53
C LEU A 216 9.35 -2.91 5.23
N LEU A 217 8.92 -3.58 4.17
CA LEU A 217 9.45 -3.42 2.81
C LEU A 217 8.50 -2.50 2.03
N VAL A 218 8.97 -1.31 1.67
CA VAL A 218 8.27 -0.37 0.79
C VAL A 218 9.00 -0.35 -0.54
N VAL A 219 8.27 -0.56 -1.63
CA VAL A 219 8.78 -0.54 -3.02
C VAL A 219 8.01 0.49 -3.81
#